data_AF-M0DKE0-F1
#
_entry.id   AF-M0DKE0-F1
#
_cell.length_a   1.000
_cell.length_b   1.000
_cell.length_c   1.000
_cell.angle_alpha   90.00
_cell.angle_beta   90.00
_cell.angle_gamma   90.00
#
_symmetry.space_group_name_H-M   'P 1'
#
loop_
_entity.id
_entity.type
_entity.pdbx_description
1 polymer ?
#
loop_
_entity_poly.entity_id
_entity_poly.type
_entity_poly.pdbx_seq_one_letter_code
_entity_poly.pdbx_strand_id
1 'polypeptide(L)'
;MPDEINLSRLEPTLEGHEYPADREALAESFAGTTVLFADGDADLGDLLADVDQETFASAADAQTALQNVLPIEALGEPGQSDGDA
;
A
#
# COMPACT_ATOMS: atom_id res chain seq x y z
N MET A 1 15.80 -11.54 -1.91
CA MET A 1 14.47 -12.18 -1.75
C MET A 1 13.52 -11.02 -1.66
N PRO A 2 12.45 -10.97 -2.47
CA PRO A 2 11.43 -9.94 -2.30
C PRO A 2 10.80 -10.11 -0.91
N ASP A 3 10.60 -9.01 -0.19
CA ASP A 3 9.91 -9.03 1.09
C ASP A 3 8.40 -9.03 0.81
N GLU A 4 7.69 -10.08 1.25
CA GLU A 4 6.25 -10.20 1.06
C GLU A 4 5.52 -9.69 2.31
N ILE A 5 4.66 -8.68 2.14
CA ILE A 5 3.85 -8.12 3.22
C ILE A 5 2.37 -8.22 2.88
N ASN A 6 1.52 -8.44 3.88
CA ASN A 6 0.08 -8.35 3.69
C ASN A 6 -0.35 -6.88 3.59
N LEU A 7 -1.40 -6.58 2.81
CA LEU A 7 -1.97 -5.23 2.72
C LEU A 7 -2.36 -4.68 4.10
N SER A 8 -2.82 -5.52 5.02
CA SER A 8 -3.08 -5.12 6.42
C SER A 8 -1.83 -4.69 7.20
N ARG A 9 -0.63 -5.02 6.73
CA ARG A 9 0.65 -4.56 7.28
C ARG A 9 1.28 -3.41 6.49
N LEU A 10 0.64 -2.94 5.42
CA LEU A 10 1.14 -1.83 4.63
C LEU A 10 1.20 -0.54 5.46
N GLU A 11 0.10 -0.19 6.14
CA GLU A 11 -0.01 1.01 6.97
C GLU A 11 1.09 1.10 8.05
N PRO A 12 1.30 0.08 8.92
CA PRO A 12 2.37 0.13 9.92
C PRO A 12 3.78 0.10 9.30
N THR A 13 3.93 -0.50 8.11
CA THR A 13 5.21 -0.46 7.37
C THR A 13 5.52 0.96 6.91
N LEU A 14 4.52 1.66 6.38
CA LEU A 14 4.62 3.06 5.98
C LEU A 14 4.85 3.98 7.19
N GLU A 15 4.20 3.74 8.33
CA GLU A 15 4.42 4.49 9.58
C GLU A 15 5.85 4.37 10.12
N GLY A 16 6.56 3.30 9.77
CA GLY A 16 7.98 3.12 10.10
C GLY A 16 8.94 4.07 9.36
N HIS A 17 8.45 4.80 8.35
CA HIS A 17 9.26 5.72 7.55
C HIS A 17 9.19 7.17 8.08
N GLU A 18 10.26 7.95 7.87
CA GLU A 18 10.23 9.39 8.15
C GLU A 18 9.48 10.14 7.04
N TYR A 19 8.70 11.15 7.45
CA TYR A 19 7.91 12.03 6.59
C TYR A 19 8.26 13.51 6.86
N PRO A 20 8.12 14.40 5.84
CA PRO A 20 7.63 14.13 4.49
C PRO A 20 8.60 13.30 3.65
N ALA A 21 8.05 12.45 2.78
CA ALA A 21 8.81 11.51 1.96
C ALA A 21 8.43 11.63 0.49
N ASP A 22 9.43 11.66 -0.38
CA ASP A 22 9.22 11.68 -1.83
C ASP A 22 8.71 10.34 -2.32
N ARG A 23 7.77 10.40 -3.25
CA ARG A 23 7.18 9.21 -3.88
C ARG A 23 8.24 8.33 -4.52
N GLU A 24 9.17 8.95 -5.24
CA GLU A 24 10.26 8.23 -5.90
C GLU A 24 11.12 7.53 -4.83
N ALA A 25 11.59 8.25 -3.81
CA ALA A 25 12.39 7.69 -2.71
C ALA A 25 11.71 6.52 -1.97
N LEU A 26 10.40 6.63 -1.71
CA LEU A 26 9.61 5.54 -1.12
C LEU A 26 9.48 4.36 -2.09
N ALA A 27 9.23 4.62 -3.37
CA ALA A 27 9.12 3.58 -4.38
C ALA A 27 10.42 2.78 -4.53
N GLU A 28 11.59 3.43 -4.54
CA GLU A 28 12.88 2.74 -4.57
C GLU A 28 13.17 1.99 -3.27
N SER A 29 12.78 2.54 -2.11
CA SER A 29 12.95 1.89 -0.80
C SER A 29 12.13 0.61 -0.69
N PHE A 30 10.91 0.63 -1.24
CA PHE A 30 10.00 -0.50 -1.26
C PHE A 30 10.02 -1.32 -2.56
N ALA A 31 10.92 -1.01 -3.49
CA ALA A 31 11.05 -1.74 -4.74
C ALA A 31 11.39 -3.21 -4.47
N GLY A 32 10.59 -4.12 -5.01
CA GLY A 32 10.72 -5.55 -4.74
C GLY A 32 10.03 -6.01 -3.45
N THR A 33 9.24 -5.15 -2.80
CA THR A 33 8.32 -5.56 -1.73
C THR A 33 6.98 -5.92 -2.35
N THR A 34 6.56 -7.17 -2.19
CA THR A 34 5.29 -7.65 -2.73
C THR A 34 4.19 -7.47 -1.68
N VAL A 35 3.16 -6.70 -2.01
CA VAL A 35 1.95 -6.53 -1.21
C VAL A 35 0.94 -7.60 -1.60
N LEU A 36 0.60 -8.46 -0.64
CA LEU A 36 -0.41 -9.51 -0.77
C LEU A 36 -1.78 -8.97 -0.31
N PHE A 37 -2.80 -9.12 -1.14
CA PHE A 37 -4.19 -8.72 -0.85
C PHE A 37 -5.18 -9.85 -1.17
N ALA A 38 -6.48 -9.58 -1.00
CA ALA A 38 -7.53 -10.60 -1.01
C ALA A 38 -7.57 -11.44 -2.29
N ASP A 39 -7.40 -10.81 -3.45
CA ASP A 39 -7.39 -11.47 -4.76
C ASP A 39 -6.13 -11.08 -5.55
N GLY A 40 -4.95 -11.32 -4.95
CA GLY A 40 -3.68 -11.22 -5.68
C GLY A 40 -2.56 -10.52 -4.92
N ASP A 41 -1.61 -10.05 -5.71
CA ASP A 41 -0.41 -9.40 -5.23
C ASP A 41 0.07 -8.32 -6.20
N ALA A 42 0.76 -7.31 -5.67
CA ALA A 42 1.37 -6.25 -6.47
C ALA A 42 2.67 -5.76 -5.82
N ASP A 43 3.58 -5.19 -6.62
CA ASP A 43 4.80 -4.59 -6.10
C ASP A 43 4.49 -3.22 -5.47
N LEU A 44 4.92 -3.02 -4.23
CA LEU A 44 4.69 -1.78 -3.49
C LEU A 44 5.41 -0.59 -4.14
N GLY A 45 6.62 -0.81 -4.63
CA GLY A 45 7.38 0.24 -5.32
C GLY A 45 6.68 0.68 -6.60
N ASP A 46 6.15 -0.27 -7.36
CA ASP A 46 5.40 0.00 -8.59
C ASP A 46 4.08 0.75 -8.29
N LEU A 47 3.33 0.32 -7.27
CA LEU A 47 2.12 1.03 -6.82
C LEU A 47 2.43 2.46 -6.38
N LEU A 48 3.51 2.66 -5.63
CA LEU A 48 3.96 4.00 -5.23
C LEU A 48 4.37 4.84 -6.44
N ALA A 49 5.01 4.24 -7.45
CA ALA A 49 5.40 4.93 -8.67
C ALA A 49 4.21 5.28 -9.59
N ASP A 50 3.06 4.61 -9.45
CA ASP A 50 1.83 4.92 -10.18
C ASP A 50 1.00 6.03 -9.51
N VAL A 51 1.26 6.31 -8.23
CA VAL A 51 0.60 7.41 -7.51
C VAL A 51 0.90 8.77 -8.17
N ASP A 52 -0.15 9.55 -8.41
CA ASP A 52 -0.08 10.93 -8.94
C ASP A 52 0.63 11.91 -7.99
N GLN A 53 0.64 11.63 -6.69
CA GLN A 53 1.22 12.49 -5.66
C GLN A 53 2.74 12.36 -5.59
N GLU A 54 3.46 13.47 -5.76
CA GLU A 54 4.94 13.48 -5.78
C GLU A 54 5.56 13.33 -4.38
N THR A 55 4.87 13.75 -3.32
CA THR A 55 5.39 13.74 -1.94
C THR A 55 4.26 13.45 -0.96
N PHE A 56 4.55 12.59 0.02
CA PHE A 56 3.60 12.22 1.06
C PHE A 56 3.86 12.98 2.35
N ALA A 57 2.81 13.53 2.93
CA ALA A 57 2.92 14.24 4.20
C ALA A 57 3.00 13.30 5.41
N SER A 58 2.48 12.08 5.28
CA SER A 58 2.39 11.07 6.36
C SER A 58 2.10 9.68 5.78
N ALA A 59 2.27 8.64 6.60
CA ALA A 59 1.93 7.27 6.21
C ALA A 59 0.46 7.09 5.77
N ALA A 60 -0.47 7.72 6.49
CA ALA A 60 -1.89 7.70 6.13
C ALA A 60 -2.17 8.39 4.77
N ASP A 61 -1.38 9.41 4.41
CA ASP A 61 -1.46 10.11 3.13
C ASP A 61 -1.00 9.18 2.01
N ALA A 62 0.16 8.53 2.18
CA ALA A 62 0.69 7.52 1.26
C ALA A 62 -0.28 6.34 1.07
N GLN A 63 -0.83 5.81 2.16
CA GLN A 63 -1.81 4.74 2.10
C GLN A 63 -3.10 5.18 1.38
N THR A 64 -3.59 6.38 1.64
CA THR A 64 -4.76 6.92 0.93
C THR A 64 -4.48 7.02 -0.56
N ALA A 65 -3.31 7.52 -0.95
CA ALA A 65 -2.92 7.58 -2.35
C ALA A 65 -2.83 6.18 -2.98
N LEU A 66 -2.24 5.20 -2.28
CA LEU A 66 -2.18 3.81 -2.73
C LEU A 66 -3.57 3.19 -2.91
N GLN A 67 -4.54 3.50 -2.04
CA GLN A 67 -5.93 3.04 -2.21
C GLN A 67 -6.61 3.59 -3.47
N ASN A 68 -6.11 4.70 -4.04
CA ASN A 68 -6.63 5.24 -5.32
C ASN A 68 -6.08 4.50 -6.55
N VAL A 69 -4.89 3.91 -6.44
CA VAL A 69 -4.27 3.11 -7.53
C VAL A 69 -4.54 1.61 -7.39
N LEU A 70 -4.80 1.12 -6.18
CA LEU A 70 -5.14 -0.28 -5.95
C LEU A 70 -6.47 -0.66 -6.62
N PRO A 71 -6.56 -1.86 -7.22
CA PRO A 71 -7.82 -2.35 -7.77
C PRO A 71 -8.85 -2.54 -6.64
N ILE A 72 -10.13 -2.34 -6.93
CA ILE A 72 -11.22 -2.45 -5.95
C ILE A 72 -11.22 -3.85 -5.27
N GLU A 73 -10.77 -4.87 -6.00
CA GLU A 73 -10.62 -6.24 -5.50
C GLU A 73 -9.56 -6.36 -4.38
N ALA A 74 -8.51 -5.53 -4.41
CA ALA A 74 -7.48 -5.49 -3.37
C ALA A 74 -7.99 -4.89 -2.05
N LEU A 75 -9.01 -4.02 -2.11
CA LEU A 75 -9.62 -3.39 -0.93
C LEU A 75 -10.56 -4.33 -0.16
N GLY A 76 -10.78 -5.54 -0.68
CA GLY A 76 -11.75 -6.50 -0.17
C GLY A 76 -13.17 -6.09 -0.58
N GLU A 77 -13.99 -7.07 -0.96
CA GLU A 77 -15.41 -6.80 -1.21
C GLU A 77 -16.03 -6.09 0.02
N PRO A 78 -16.81 -5.00 -0.15
CA PRO A 78 -17.67 -4.50 0.91
C PRO A 78 -18.80 -5.51 1.15
N GLY A 79 -18.50 -6.63 1.82
CA GLY A 79 -19.35 -7.81 1.79
C GLY A 79 -19.00 -8.98 2.72
N GLN A 80 -18.19 -8.79 3.76
CA GLN A 80 -18.23 -9.67 4.95
C GLN A 80 -18.68 -8.87 6.18
N SER A 81 -19.83 -8.21 6.02
CA SER A 81 -20.81 -8.19 7.10
C SER A 81 -21.61 -9.48 6.97
N ASP A 82 -21.34 -10.46 7.84
CA ASP A 82 -22.24 -11.53 8.31
C ASP A 82 -21.37 -12.37 9.27
N GLY A 83 -21.42 -12.17 10.57
CA GLY A 83 -22.58 -12.47 11.40
C GLY A 83 -22.20 -13.69 12.26
N ASP A 84 -21.85 -13.47 13.52
CA ASP A 84 -21.99 -14.51 14.54
C ASP A 84 -22.98 -13.99 15.59
N ALA A 85 -23.91 -14.87 15.93
CA ALA A 85 -25.24 -14.62 16.49
C ALA A 85 -25.28 -14.42 18.02
#